data_AF-G9YM71-F1
#
_entry.id   AF-G9YM71-F1
#
_cell.length_a   1.000
_cell.length_b   1.000
_cell.length_c   1.000
_cell.angle_alpha   90.00
_cell.angle_beta   90.00
_cell.angle_gamma   90.00
#
_symmetry.space_group_name_H-M   'P 1'
#
loop_
_entity.id
_entity.type
_entity.pdbx_description
1 polymer ?
#
loop_
_entity_poly.entity_id
_entity_poly.type
_entity_poly.pdbx_seq_one_letter_code
_entity_poly.pdbx_strand_id
1 'polypeptide(L)' 'MAFHLIGTDPFTSTFVLDSEEDAAELPTDCGIGSQAFCAESADGSGIGRVTYILNGDLQWVK' A
#
# COMPACT_ATOMS: atom_id res chain seq x y z
N MET A 1 1.85 12.65 -7.47
CA MET A 1 1.24 11.91 -6.35
C MET A 1 1.61 10.48 -6.63
N ALA A 2 2.52 9.92 -5.82
CA ALA A 2 3.19 8.66 -6.13
C ALA A 2 2.41 7.41 -5.68
N PHE A 3 1.20 7.63 -5.17
CA PHE A 3 0.25 6.59 -4.80
C PHE A 3 -1.19 7.03 -5.07
N HIS A 4 -2.06 6.04 -5.17
CA HIS A 4 -3.49 6.20 -5.41
C HIS A 4 -4.30 5.45 -4.36
N LEU A 5 -5.23 6.13 -3.69
CA LEU A 5 -6.22 5.48 -2.83
C LEU A 5 -7.26 4.78 -3.70
N ILE A 6 -7.39 3.46 -3.57
CA ILE A 6 -8.33 2.65 -4.36
C ILE A 6 -9.55 2.20 -3.56
N GLY A 7 -9.50 2.25 -2.23
CA GLY A 7 -10.64 1.94 -1.38
C GLY A 7 -10.39 2.33 0.06
N THR A 8 -11.44 2.71 0.77
CA THR A 8 -11.40 2.92 2.22
C THR A 8 -12.66 2.35 2.83
N ASP A 9 -12.50 1.71 3.98
CA ASP A 9 -13.56 1.35 4.89
C ASP A 9 -13.40 2.16 6.20
N PRO A 10 -14.31 2.04 7.19
CA PRO A 10 -14.23 2.78 8.45
C PRO A 10 -12.98 2.50 9.31
N PHE A 11 -12.23 1.45 9.01
CA PHE A 11 -11.09 0.96 9.79
C PHE A 11 -9.78 0.94 8.99
N THR A 12 -9.83 0.67 7.68
CA THR A 12 -8.63 0.55 6.85
C THR A 12 -8.76 1.23 5.49
N SER A 13 -7.62 1.53 4.88
CA SER A 13 -7.52 1.99 3.49
C SER A 13 -6.68 1.04 2.65
N THR A 14 -6.95 1.06 1.35
CA THR A 14 -6.23 0.32 0.34
C THR A 14 -5.63 1.28 -0.69
N PHE A 15 -4.33 1.20 -0.89
CA PHE A 15 -3.57 2.04 -1.80
C PHE A 15 -2.94 1.23 -2.94
N VAL A 16 -2.61 1.92 -4.01
CA VAL A 16 -1.76 1.44 -5.08
C VAL A 16 -0.57 2.39 -5.19
N LEU A 17 0.63 1.81 -5.24
CA LEU A 17 1.88 2.52 -5.46
C LEU A 17 2.28 2.36 -6.92
N ASP A 18 2.88 3.39 -7.50
CA ASP A 18 3.49 3.26 -8.83
C ASP A 18 4.80 2.48 -8.72
N SER A 19 5.64 2.78 -7.71
CA SER A 19 6.90 2.11 -7.40
C SER A 19 7.06 1.71 -5.92
N GLU A 20 7.99 0.78 -5.62
CA GLU A 20 8.32 0.43 -4.23
C GLU A 20 8.90 1.63 -3.44
N GLU A 21 9.62 2.55 -4.09
CA GLU A 21 10.21 3.73 -3.44
C GLU A 21 9.14 4.67 -2.87
N ASP A 22 7.93 4.64 -3.45
CA ASP A 22 6.80 5.48 -3.07
C ASP A 22 6.15 5.04 -1.75
N ALA A 23 6.50 3.86 -1.23
CA ALA A 23 6.00 3.37 0.06
C ALA A 23 6.36 4.31 1.22
N ALA A 24 7.44 5.09 1.11
CA ALA A 24 7.84 6.08 2.11
C ALA A 24 6.89 7.29 2.18
N GLU A 25 6.10 7.54 1.13
CA GLU A 25 5.13 8.65 1.07
C GLU A 25 3.73 8.24 1.56
N LEU A 26 3.51 6.96 1.88
CA LEU A 26 2.19 6.47 2.28
C LEU A 26 1.73 7.07 3.62
N PRO A 27 0.44 7.43 3.73
CA PRO A 27 -0.12 7.92 4.97
C PRO A 27 -0.12 6.83 6.05
N THR A 28 0.14 7.23 7.31
CA THR A 28 0.06 6.33 8.47
C THR A 28 -1.21 6.53 9.30
N ASP A 29 -2.05 7.51 8.94
CA ASP A 29 -3.32 7.83 9.59
C ASP A 29 -4.52 7.09 8.96
N CYS A 30 -4.26 6.05 8.18
CA CYS A 30 -5.27 5.30 7.42
C CYS A 30 -5.77 4.02 8.12
N GLY A 31 -5.31 3.77 9.36
CA GLY A 31 -5.72 2.64 10.18
C GLY A 31 -4.82 1.42 10.03
N ILE A 32 -4.51 0.77 11.17
CA ILE A 32 -3.63 -0.41 11.22
C ILE A 32 -4.26 -1.54 10.40
N GLY A 33 -3.45 -2.23 9.61
CA GLY A 33 -3.90 -3.27 8.68
C GLY A 33 -4.29 -2.74 7.29
N SER A 34 -4.15 -1.43 7.06
CA SER A 34 -4.23 -0.86 5.71
C SER A 34 -3.20 -1.50 4.78
N GLN A 35 -3.56 -1.61 3.51
CA GLN A 35 -2.77 -2.32 2.50
C GLN A 35 -2.36 -1.38 1.37
N ALA A 36 -1.17 -1.58 0.82
CA ALA A 36 -0.72 -0.88 -0.38
C ALA A 36 -0.10 -1.88 -1.37
N PHE A 37 -0.46 -1.80 -2.64
CA PHE A 37 0.05 -2.71 -3.67
C PHE A 37 0.90 -1.97 -4.69
N CYS A 38 2.09 -2.46 -4.98
CA CYS A 38 2.95 -1.91 -6.00
C CYS A 38 2.52 -2.37 -7.41
N ALA A 39 2.17 -1.41 -8.27
CA ALA A 39 1.68 -1.66 -9.62
C ALA A 39 2.80 -2.06 -10.59
N GLU A 40 3.99 -1.44 -10.52
CA GLU A 40 5.13 -1.81 -11.38
C GLU A 40 5.58 -3.27 -11.18
N SER A 41 5.37 -3.81 -9.97
CA SER A 41 5.72 -5.19 -9.63
C SER A 41 4.79 -6.21 -10.30
N ALA A 42 3.75 -5.77 -11.02
CA ALA A 42 2.86 -6.66 -11.74
C ALA A 42 3.49 -7.09 -13.08
N ASP A 43 4.06 -8.29 -13.11
CA ASP A 43 4.50 -9.01 -14.32
C ASP A 43 3.34 -9.44 -15.26
N GLY A 44 2.14 -8.89 -15.07
CA GLY A 44 0.93 -9.25 -15.79
C GLY A 44 0.24 -10.53 -15.29
N SER A 45 0.85 -11.30 -14.37
CA SER A 45 0.27 -12.56 -13.87
C SER A 45 -0.72 -12.37 -12.73
N GLY A 46 -0.68 -11.22 -12.06
CA GLY A 46 -1.45 -10.94 -10.84
C GLY A 46 -0.92 -11.64 -9.58
N ILE A 47 0.17 -12.41 -9.67
CA ILE A 47 0.79 -13.15 -8.57
C ILE A 47 2.23 -12.63 -8.41
N GLY A 48 2.59 -12.11 -7.24
CA GLY A 48 3.93 -11.52 -7.00
C GLY A 48 3.96 -10.01 -6.86
N ARG A 49 2.80 -9.33 -6.74
CA ARG A 49 2.77 -7.91 -6.41
C ARG A 49 3.34 -7.69 -5.02
N VAL A 50 4.31 -6.78 -4.94
CA VAL A 50 4.81 -6.29 -3.65
C VAL A 50 3.65 -5.62 -2.95
N THR A 51 3.36 -6.09 -1.75
CA THR A 51 2.29 -5.59 -0.91
C THR A 51 2.91 -5.06 0.36
N TYR A 52 2.43 -3.92 0.84
CA TYR A 52 2.78 -3.36 2.13
C TYR A 52 1.56 -3.38 3.04
N ILE A 53 1.78 -3.60 4.32
CA ILE A 53 0.76 -3.56 5.37
C ILE A 53 1.20 -2.56 6.42
N LEU A 54 0.29 -1.68 6.86
CA LEU A 54 0.55 -0.78 7.97
C LEU A 54 0.48 -1.57 9.30
N ASN A 55 1.61 -1.72 9.97
CA ASN A 55 1.69 -2.46 11.23
C ASN A 55 1.24 -1.61 12.45
N GLY A 56 1.27 -2.23 13.64
CA GLY A 56 0.90 -1.56 14.90
C GLY A 56 1.85 -0.47 15.37
N ASP A 57 3.05 -0.40 14.79
CA ASP A 57 4.07 0.62 15.05
C ASP A 57 3.97 1.80 14.06
N LEU A 58 2.89 1.86 13.27
CA LEU A 58 2.66 2.86 12.22
C LEU A 58 3.75 2.84 11.14
N GLN A 59 4.25 1.65 10.81
CA GLN A 59 5.23 1.43 9.75
C GLN A 59 4.64 0.55 8.64
N TRP A 60 4.88 0.93 7.40
CA TRP A 60 4.57 0.10 6.24
C TRP A 60 5.61 -1.01 6.10
N VAL A 61 5.17 -2.26 6.21
CA VAL A 61 6.02 -3.46 6.12
C VAL A 61 5.60 -4.32 4.94
N LYS A 62 6.58 -4.93 4.27
CA LYS A 62 6.38 -5.83 3.13
C LYS A 62 5.96 -7.24 3.56
#